data_AF-A0AAV5ZMI0-F1
#
_entry.id   AF-A0AAV5ZMI0-F1
#
_cell.length_a   1.000
_cell.length_b   1.000
_cell.length_c   1.000
_cell.angle_alpha   90.00
_cell.angle_beta   90.00
_cell.angle_gamma   90.00
#
_symmetry.space_group_name_H-M   'P 1'
#
loop_
_entity.id
_entity.type
_entity.pdbx_description
1 polymer ?
#
loop_
_entity_poly.entity_id
_entity_poly.type
_entity_poly.pdbx_seq_one_letter_code
_entity_poly.pdbx_strand_id
1 'polypeptide(L)'
;MSRLDPAELGARLAAILATAERMIRAVPEAPMSEAVSEGPGTLRDAAFRLFRLGLAFADGMDRGRFPTEWLRETAPDDLRDGAALARYGALVRGRLTGWFEGAAPGEFARTIAGHDGPQTGYDLLARVADEADRALRALGRALERIGRAT
;
A
#
# COMPACT_ATOMS: atom_id res chain seq x y z
N MET A 1 11.81 21.67 1.05
CA MET A 1 10.70 20.86 1.62
C MET A 1 11.17 20.31 2.95
N SER A 2 10.42 20.54 4.03
CA SER A 2 10.70 19.99 5.37
C SER A 2 10.57 18.47 5.36
N ARG A 3 11.47 17.76 6.05
CA ARG A 3 11.35 16.32 6.31
C ARG A 3 10.18 16.11 7.27
N LEU A 4 9.18 15.33 6.88
CA LEU A 4 8.05 14.99 7.75
C LEU A 4 8.54 14.12 8.91
N ASP A 5 7.93 14.26 10.08
CA ASP A 5 8.21 13.35 11.19
C ASP A 5 7.55 11.96 10.96
N PRO A 6 7.94 10.91 11.73
CA PRO A 6 7.35 9.59 11.56
C PRO A 6 5.83 9.54 11.72
N ALA A 7 5.26 10.37 12.60
CA ALA A 7 3.82 10.39 12.86
C ALA A 7 3.07 11.01 11.68
N GLU A 8 3.60 12.09 11.10
CA GLU A 8 3.08 12.72 9.88
C GLU A 8 3.14 11.77 8.68
N LEU A 9 4.23 11.02 8.52
CA LEU A 9 4.35 9.99 7.48
C LEU A 9 3.34 8.85 7.71
N GLY A 10 3.19 8.38 8.94
CA GLY A 10 2.20 7.36 9.30
C GLY A 10 0.77 7.82 9.01
N ALA A 11 0.43 9.05 9.38
CA ALA A 11 -0.87 9.66 9.10
C ALA A 11 -1.12 9.81 7.59
N ARG A 12 -0.10 10.23 6.82
CA ARG A 12 -0.17 10.31 5.36
C ARG A 12 -0.44 8.93 4.74
N LEU A 13 0.30 7.91 5.15
CA LEU A 13 0.08 6.54 4.67
C LEU A 13 -1.35 6.05 5.02
N ALA A 14 -1.80 6.26 6.25
CA ALA A 14 -3.15 5.89 6.67
C ALA A 14 -4.24 6.56 5.82
N ALA A 15 -4.08 7.86 5.50
CA ALA A 15 -5.01 8.60 4.65
C ALA A 15 -5.03 8.10 3.20
N ILE A 16 -3.86 7.74 2.65
CA ILE A 16 -3.73 7.13 1.32
C ILE A 16 -4.50 5.81 1.26
N LEU A 17 -4.26 4.90 2.21
CA LEU A 17 -4.91 3.60 2.25
C LEU A 17 -6.44 3.73 2.42
N ALA A 18 -6.88 4.63 3.31
CA ALA A 18 -8.31 4.90 3.49
C ALA A 18 -8.97 5.44 2.22
N THR A 19 -8.24 6.23 1.43
CA THR A 19 -8.74 6.77 0.17
C THR A 19 -8.83 5.69 -0.90
N ALA A 20 -7.79 4.86 -1.04
CA ALA A 20 -7.81 3.71 -1.94
C ALA A 20 -8.99 2.76 -1.65
N GLU A 21 -9.24 2.49 -0.37
CA GLU A 21 -10.36 1.65 0.07
C GLU A 21 -11.72 2.22 -0.39
N ARG A 22 -11.93 3.53 -0.23
CA ARG A 22 -13.18 4.18 -0.70
C ARG A 22 -13.31 4.11 -2.22
N MET A 23 -12.23 4.35 -2.95
CA MET A 23 -12.22 4.37 -4.42
C MET A 23 -12.55 3.00 -5.01
N ILE A 24 -11.94 1.94 -4.49
CA ILE A 24 -12.08 0.61 -5.07
C ILE A 24 -13.39 -0.08 -4.66
N ARG A 25 -13.98 0.28 -3.52
CA ARG A 25 -15.11 -0.46 -2.91
C ARG A 25 -16.29 -0.72 -3.84
N ALA A 26 -16.64 0.24 -4.68
CA ALA A 26 -17.82 0.16 -5.56
C ALA A 26 -17.52 -0.49 -6.92
N VAL A 27 -16.27 -0.89 -7.17
CA VAL A 27 -15.85 -1.41 -8.48
C VAL A 27 -16.25 -2.89 -8.59
N PRO A 28 -17.08 -3.27 -9.58
CA PRO A 28 -17.49 -4.66 -9.78
C PRO A 28 -16.32 -5.52 -10.30
N GLU A 29 -16.51 -6.83 -10.37
CA GLU A 29 -15.49 -7.78 -10.83
C GLU A 29 -15.06 -7.57 -12.29
N ALA A 30 -16.00 -7.28 -13.20
CA ALA A 30 -15.71 -7.16 -14.64
C ALA A 30 -14.54 -6.20 -15.00
N PRO A 31 -14.49 -4.95 -14.49
CA PRO A 31 -13.37 -4.04 -14.75
C PRO A 31 -12.06 -4.41 -14.03
N MET A 32 -12.07 -5.38 -13.10
CA MET A 32 -10.87 -5.72 -12.31
C MET A 32 -9.74 -6.32 -13.13
N SER A 33 -10.06 -7.00 -14.23
CA SER A 33 -9.07 -7.55 -15.17
C SER A 33 -8.52 -6.51 -16.15
N GLU A 34 -9.02 -5.28 -16.15
CA GLU A 34 -8.51 -4.25 -17.06
C GLU A 34 -7.07 -3.87 -16.75
N ALA A 35 -6.28 -3.67 -17.80
CA ALA A 35 -4.91 -3.22 -17.68
C ALA A 35 -4.84 -1.78 -17.13
N VAL A 36 -3.89 -1.54 -16.25
CA VAL A 36 -3.54 -0.19 -15.79
C VAL A 36 -2.48 0.36 -16.75
N SER A 37 -2.78 1.48 -17.42
CA SER A 37 -1.89 2.04 -18.46
C SER A 37 -0.52 2.49 -17.92
N GLU A 38 -0.41 2.80 -16.63
CA GLU A 38 0.81 3.33 -16.00
C GLU A 38 1.52 2.33 -15.07
N GLY A 39 1.43 1.04 -15.35
CA GLY A 39 2.21 0.05 -14.60
C GLY A 39 1.95 -1.39 -15.02
N PRO A 40 2.71 -2.33 -14.48
CA PRO A 40 2.48 -3.74 -14.76
C PRO A 40 1.22 -4.23 -14.05
N GLY A 41 0.36 -4.98 -14.74
CA GLY A 41 -0.75 -5.72 -14.14
C GLY A 41 -2.14 -5.09 -14.34
N THR A 42 -3.11 -5.67 -13.64
CA THR A 42 -4.53 -5.32 -13.73
C THR A 42 -4.95 -4.29 -12.68
N LEU A 43 -6.17 -3.74 -12.81
CA LEU A 43 -6.77 -2.89 -11.78
C LEU A 43 -6.79 -3.59 -10.41
N ARG A 44 -7.10 -4.90 -10.42
CA ARG A 44 -7.06 -5.78 -9.25
C ARG A 44 -5.68 -5.78 -8.59
N ASP A 45 -4.63 -5.99 -9.38
CA ASP A 45 -3.26 -6.06 -8.88
C ASP A 45 -2.76 -4.70 -8.40
N ALA A 46 -3.17 -3.62 -9.06
CA ALA A 46 -2.80 -2.27 -8.64
C ALA A 46 -3.42 -1.92 -7.27
N ALA A 47 -4.72 -2.20 -7.08
CA ALA A 47 -5.39 -1.99 -5.80
C ALA A 47 -4.82 -2.89 -4.70
N PHE A 48 -4.59 -4.17 -4.97
CA PHE A 48 -3.99 -5.11 -4.03
C PHE A 48 -2.59 -4.65 -3.59
N ARG A 49 -1.71 -4.33 -4.54
CA ARG A 49 -0.33 -3.90 -4.24
C ARG A 49 -0.30 -2.64 -3.40
N LEU A 50 -1.20 -1.68 -3.65
CA LEU A 50 -1.29 -0.47 -2.85
C LEU A 50 -1.48 -0.80 -1.36
N PHE A 51 -2.42 -1.67 -1.01
CA PHE A 51 -2.60 -2.10 0.39
C PHE A 51 -1.42 -2.93 0.88
N ARG A 52 -0.91 -3.84 0.04
CA ARG A 52 0.23 -4.67 0.41
C ARG A 52 1.48 -3.84 0.75
N LEU A 53 1.66 -2.64 0.19
CA LEU A 53 2.71 -1.68 0.60
C LEU A 53 2.64 -1.34 2.09
N GLY A 54 1.44 -1.06 2.59
CA GLY A 54 1.24 -0.79 4.01
C GLY A 54 1.60 -2.00 4.87
N LEU A 55 1.14 -3.19 4.50
CA LEU A 55 1.43 -4.40 5.26
C LEU A 55 2.92 -4.75 5.26
N ALA A 56 3.61 -4.54 4.14
CA ALA A 56 5.02 -4.84 4.00
C ALA A 56 5.92 -3.94 4.88
N PHE A 57 5.49 -2.72 5.19
CA PHE A 57 6.16 -1.89 6.18
C PHE A 57 6.16 -2.59 7.56
N ALA A 58 4.98 -2.94 8.07
CA ALA A 58 4.86 -3.59 9.37
C ALA A 58 5.60 -4.95 9.41
N ASP A 59 5.44 -5.76 8.36
CA ASP A 59 6.16 -7.02 8.19
C ASP A 59 7.68 -6.83 8.20
N GLY A 60 8.17 -5.81 7.50
CA GLY A 60 9.60 -5.53 7.38
C GLY A 60 10.21 -5.12 8.70
N MET A 61 9.49 -4.29 9.46
CA MET A 61 9.87 -3.91 10.80
C MET A 61 9.88 -5.13 11.73
N ASP A 62 8.81 -5.90 11.78
CA ASP A 62 8.72 -7.07 12.68
C ASP A 62 9.80 -8.11 12.40
N ARG A 63 10.11 -8.36 11.12
CA ARG A 63 11.08 -9.38 10.70
C ARG A 63 12.53 -8.88 10.66
N GLY A 64 12.75 -7.59 10.88
CA GLY A 64 14.06 -6.96 10.74
C GLY A 64 14.62 -6.98 9.31
N ARG A 65 13.79 -7.28 8.31
CA ARG A 65 14.16 -7.31 6.90
C ARG A 65 12.95 -7.03 6.01
N PHE A 66 13.15 -6.24 4.97
CA PHE A 66 12.11 -5.98 3.98
C PHE A 66 11.84 -7.25 3.13
N PRO A 67 10.58 -7.71 3.01
CA PRO A 67 10.24 -8.92 2.26
C PRO A 67 10.36 -8.64 0.76
N THR A 68 11.44 -9.08 0.11
CA THR A 68 11.67 -8.85 -1.33
C THR A 68 10.76 -9.67 -2.23
N GLU A 69 10.29 -10.81 -1.73
CA GLU A 69 9.29 -11.67 -2.35
C GLU A 69 8.00 -10.91 -2.68
N TRP A 70 7.67 -9.90 -1.89
CA TRP A 70 6.48 -9.08 -2.09
C TRP A 70 6.49 -8.32 -3.42
N LEU A 71 7.66 -7.95 -3.95
CA LEU A 71 7.77 -7.23 -5.24
C LEU A 71 7.16 -8.03 -6.41
N ARG A 72 6.89 -9.32 -6.21
CA ARG A 72 6.31 -10.24 -7.21
C ARG A 72 4.88 -10.67 -6.88
N GLU A 73 4.32 -10.26 -5.75
CA GLU A 73 2.97 -10.65 -5.35
C GLU A 73 1.91 -9.97 -6.24
N THR A 74 0.95 -10.77 -6.69
CA THR A 74 -0.28 -10.33 -7.36
C THR A 74 -1.48 -10.56 -6.45
N ALA A 75 -2.63 -9.98 -6.80
CA ALA A 75 -3.83 -10.19 -6.01
C ALA A 75 -4.20 -11.69 -5.98
N PRO A 76 -4.45 -12.27 -4.78
CA PRO A 76 -5.01 -13.60 -4.64
C PRO A 76 -6.33 -13.79 -5.41
N ASP A 77 -6.63 -15.03 -5.82
CA ASP A 77 -7.78 -15.35 -6.68
C ASP A 77 -9.15 -15.15 -6.02
N ASP A 78 -9.19 -15.00 -4.69
CA ASP A 78 -10.39 -14.69 -3.91
C ASP A 78 -10.67 -13.19 -3.81
N LEU A 79 -9.70 -12.32 -4.12
CA LEU A 79 -9.87 -10.87 -4.17
C LEU A 79 -10.37 -10.40 -5.55
N ARG A 80 -11.56 -10.86 -5.94
CA ARG A 80 -12.09 -10.69 -7.30
C ARG A 80 -12.72 -9.34 -7.60
N ASP A 81 -13.28 -8.69 -6.59
CA ASP A 81 -14.03 -7.45 -6.75
C ASP A 81 -13.56 -6.36 -5.78
N GLY A 82 -14.16 -5.17 -5.94
CA GLY A 82 -13.76 -3.98 -5.20
C GLY A 82 -14.09 -4.09 -3.72
N ALA A 83 -15.18 -4.80 -3.39
CA ALA A 83 -15.58 -5.05 -2.01
C ALA A 83 -14.59 -5.98 -1.29
N ALA A 84 -14.10 -7.03 -1.96
CA ALA A 84 -13.08 -7.93 -1.43
C ALA A 84 -11.75 -7.20 -1.20
N LEU A 85 -11.31 -6.41 -2.17
CA LEU A 85 -10.11 -5.58 -2.04
C LEU A 85 -10.25 -4.53 -0.93
N ALA A 86 -11.42 -3.91 -0.78
CA ALA A 86 -11.68 -2.97 0.30
C ALA A 86 -11.66 -3.65 1.69
N ARG A 87 -12.20 -4.87 1.82
CA ARG A 87 -12.11 -5.65 3.07
C ARG A 87 -10.66 -5.99 3.40
N TYR A 88 -9.88 -6.43 2.41
CA TYR A 88 -8.45 -6.64 2.57
C TYR A 88 -7.73 -5.35 3.02
N GLY A 89 -8.03 -4.22 2.38
CA GLY A 89 -7.51 -2.92 2.76
C GLY A 89 -7.83 -2.52 4.21
N ALA A 90 -9.05 -2.80 4.67
CA ALA A 90 -9.46 -2.56 6.05
C ALA A 90 -8.65 -3.41 7.05
N LEU A 91 -8.38 -4.68 6.73
CA LEU A 91 -7.52 -5.55 7.55
C LEU A 91 -6.09 -5.01 7.63
N VAL A 92 -5.52 -4.60 6.48
CA VAL A 92 -4.19 -3.97 6.44
C VAL A 92 -4.14 -2.70 7.28
N ARG A 93 -5.15 -1.83 7.16
CA ARG A 93 -5.23 -0.60 7.96
C ARG A 93 -5.29 -0.90 9.46
N GLY A 94 -6.10 -1.88 9.88
CA GLY A 94 -6.14 -2.31 11.28
C GLY A 94 -4.78 -2.82 11.78
N ARG A 95 -4.09 -3.62 10.96
CA ARG A 95 -2.74 -4.12 11.26
C ARG A 95 -1.71 -2.99 11.41
N LEU A 96 -1.78 -1.98 10.54
CA LEU A 96 -0.92 -0.81 10.59
C LEU A 96 -1.21 0.07 11.80
N THR A 97 -2.48 0.33 12.10
CA THR A 97 -2.88 1.06 13.31
C THR A 97 -2.28 0.42 14.55
N GLY A 98 -2.44 -0.90 14.72
CA GLY A 98 -1.84 -1.61 15.84
C GLY A 98 -0.31 -1.56 15.87
N TRP A 99 0.34 -1.53 14.69
CA TRP A 99 1.80 -1.36 14.62
C TRP A 99 2.22 0.03 15.13
N PHE A 100 1.58 1.10 14.63
CA PHE A 100 1.93 2.48 15.00
C PHE A 100 1.62 2.79 16.46
N GLU A 101 0.50 2.30 16.99
CA GLU A 101 0.13 2.48 18.41
C GLU A 101 1.10 1.75 19.35
N GLY A 102 1.64 0.61 18.92
CA GLY A 102 2.61 -0.17 19.69
C GLY A 102 4.07 0.24 19.49
N ALA A 103 4.37 1.10 18.52
CA ALA A 103 5.74 1.46 18.17
C ALA A 103 6.39 2.37 19.22
N ALA A 104 7.50 1.92 19.80
CA ALA A 104 8.35 2.78 20.62
C ALA A 104 9.03 3.84 19.72
N PRO A 105 9.39 5.04 20.24
CA PRO A 105 10.08 6.06 19.44
C PRO A 105 11.34 5.58 18.72
N GLY A 106 12.06 4.60 19.31
CA GLY A 106 13.26 4.01 18.73
C GLY A 106 13.02 3.11 17.51
N GLU A 107 11.78 2.65 17.28
CA GLU A 107 11.47 1.76 16.15
C GLU A 107 11.79 2.40 14.80
N PHE A 108 11.54 3.70 14.65
CA PHE A 108 11.83 4.40 13.40
C PHE A 108 13.33 4.62 13.15
N ALA A 109 14.15 4.60 14.20
CA ALA A 109 15.61 4.66 14.08
C ALA A 109 16.25 3.29 13.88
N ARG A 110 15.53 2.20 14.16
CA ARG A 110 16.03 0.83 14.02
C ARG A 110 16.39 0.55 12.56
N THR A 111 17.58 -0.02 12.36
CA THR A 111 18.03 -0.48 11.04
C THR A 111 17.52 -1.88 10.76
N ILE A 112 17.02 -2.08 9.55
CA ILE A 112 16.59 -3.38 9.02
C ILE A 112 17.36 -3.70 7.74
N ALA A 113 17.44 -4.97 7.37
CA ALA A 113 17.98 -5.36 6.08
C ALA A 113 17.02 -4.97 4.94
N GLY A 114 17.50 -4.24 3.94
CA GLY A 114 16.76 -3.93 2.71
C GLY A 114 17.33 -4.66 1.50
N HIS A 115 16.60 -4.59 0.38
CA HIS A 115 17.06 -5.14 -0.90
C HIS A 115 18.34 -4.45 -1.39
N ASP A 116 18.34 -3.12 -1.32
CA ASP A 116 19.43 -2.25 -1.80
C ASP A 116 20.46 -1.93 -0.69
N GLY A 117 20.41 -2.66 0.43
CA GLY A 117 21.23 -2.44 1.61
C GLY A 117 20.43 -2.10 2.87
N PRO A 118 21.11 -1.92 4.02
CA PRO A 118 20.46 -1.56 5.27
C PRO A 118 19.73 -0.21 5.19
N GLN A 119 18.56 -0.11 5.81
CA GLN A 119 17.77 1.13 5.88
C GLN A 119 17.12 1.28 7.25
N THR A 120 16.80 2.51 7.66
CA THR A 120 16.06 2.74 8.92
C THR A 120 14.56 2.48 8.75
N GLY A 121 13.85 2.25 9.85
CA GLY A 121 12.39 2.18 9.84
C GLY A 121 11.74 3.46 9.30
N TYR A 122 12.34 4.62 9.59
CA TYR A 122 11.93 5.89 8.98
C TYR A 122 12.08 5.84 7.46
N ASP A 123 13.25 5.46 6.95
CA ASP A 123 13.51 5.50 5.50
C ASP A 123 12.58 4.54 4.76
N LEU A 124 12.31 3.37 5.37
CA LEU A 124 11.32 2.45 4.86
C LEU A 124 9.92 3.08 4.84
N LEU A 125 9.48 3.70 5.94
CA LEU A 125 8.16 4.35 6.03
C LEU A 125 8.01 5.47 4.99
N ALA A 126 9.02 6.33 4.85
CA ALA A 126 9.02 7.41 3.87
C ALA A 126 8.90 6.87 2.44
N ARG A 127 9.71 5.85 2.11
CA ARG A 127 9.64 5.18 0.80
C ARG A 127 8.27 4.57 0.54
N VAL A 128 7.73 3.83 1.51
CA VAL A 128 6.39 3.21 1.40
C VAL A 128 5.30 4.26 1.23
N ALA A 129 5.35 5.37 1.96
CA ALA A 129 4.38 6.46 1.83
C ALA A 129 4.42 7.11 0.43
N ASP A 130 5.62 7.34 -0.11
CA ASP A 130 5.77 7.91 -1.46
C ASP A 130 5.36 6.92 -2.57
N GLU A 131 5.68 5.64 -2.42
CA GLU A 131 5.20 4.60 -3.32
C GLU A 131 3.68 4.45 -3.29
N ALA A 132 3.07 4.50 -2.10
CA ALA A 132 1.63 4.42 -1.93
C ALA A 132 0.92 5.63 -2.55
N ASP A 133 1.49 6.84 -2.43
CA ASP A 133 0.97 8.06 -3.07
C ASP A 133 0.96 7.94 -4.60
N ARG A 134 2.08 7.47 -5.18
CA ARG A 134 2.17 7.20 -6.63
C ARG A 134 1.15 6.15 -7.07
N ALA A 135 1.04 5.04 -6.31
CA ALA A 135 0.09 3.97 -6.59
C ALA A 135 -1.37 4.46 -6.52
N LEU A 136 -1.71 5.30 -5.54
CA LEU A 136 -3.06 5.87 -5.41
C LEU A 136 -3.42 6.73 -6.62
N ARG A 137 -2.50 7.58 -7.09
CA ARG A 137 -2.73 8.42 -8.27
C ARG A 137 -2.91 7.58 -9.54
N ALA A 138 -2.10 6.53 -9.70
CA ALA A 138 -2.24 5.61 -10.83
C ALA A 138 -3.57 4.86 -10.79
N LEU A 139 -4.01 4.42 -9.60
CA LEU A 139 -5.32 3.80 -9.39
C LEU A 139 -6.46 4.75 -9.76
N GLY A 140 -6.39 6.02 -9.33
CA GLY A 140 -7.39 7.03 -9.70
C GLY A 140 -7.51 7.24 -11.20
N ARG A 141 -6.38 7.41 -11.90
CA ARG A 141 -6.36 7.54 -13.37
C ARG A 141 -6.95 6.31 -14.07
N ALA A 142 -6.66 5.10 -13.58
CA ALA A 142 -7.23 3.87 -14.12
C ALA A 142 -8.76 3.85 -13.97
N LEU A 143 -9.27 4.17 -12.78
CA LEU A 143 -10.72 4.20 -12.51
C LEU A 143 -11.44 5.27 -13.33
N GLU A 144 -10.85 6.46 -13.49
CA GLU A 144 -11.40 7.50 -14.35
C GLU A 144 -11.47 7.06 -15.81
N ARG A 145 -10.46 6.35 -16.32
CA ARG A 145 -10.46 5.81 -17.69
C ARG A 145 -11.60 4.81 -17.89
N ILE A 146 -11.78 3.89 -16.94
CA ILE A 146 -12.82 2.86 -16.97
C ILE A 146 -14.21 3.49 -16.94
N GLY A 147 -14.42 4.45 -16.04
CA GLY A 147 -15.70 5.16 -15.93
C GLY A 147 -16.05 6.02 -17.14
N ARG A 148 -15.09 6.40 -17.98
CA ARG A 148 -15.33 7.07 -19.28
C ARG A 148 -15.58 6.11 -20.44
N ALA A 149 -15.22 4.84 -20.28
CA ALA A 149 -15.38 3.80 -21.30
C ALA A 149 -16.71 3.02 -21.15
N THR A 150 -17.46 3.29 -20.08
CA THR A 150 -18.78 2.71 -19.76
C THR A 150 -19.88 3.72 -20.03
#